data_AF-A0A061AXJ9-F1
#
_entry.id   AF-A0A061AXJ9-F1
#
_cell.length_a   1.000
_cell.length_b   1.000
_cell.length_c   1.000
_cell.angle_alpha   90.00
_cell.angle_beta   90.00
_cell.angle_gamma   90.00
#
_symmetry.space_group_name_H-M   'P 1'
#
loop_
_entity.id
_entity.type
_entity.pdbx_description
1 polymer ?
#
loop_
_entity_poly.entity_id
_entity_poly.type
_entity_poly.pdbx_seq_one_letter_code
_entity_poly.pdbx_strand_id
1 'polypeptide(L)'
;MSGLALKLGSLFIRQISKPIANAIKAQAKEHEPFRRMCVSLAQRVHKTDVSLRMNLLGENGTAKVRPLNENKAIENGANFLSESFVFAVAGGIIIYEANRQRQKELNRREAVEDDIKTLQHEIEYLKKKLAEYHVRLDDYVPPADMKPKVLKLDQHGNMIDIHKQMDALNARMEKLDRAHSAEPSDSSASAISPASKTTTETTTTTSTDSSAPEKAQ
;
A
#
# COMPACT_ATOMS: atom_id res chain seq x y z
N MET A 1 -7.22 15.14 23.76
CA MET A 1 -6.25 14.27 24.47
C MET A 1 -4.77 14.52 24.10
N SER A 2 -4.43 15.46 23.19
CA SER A 2 -3.09 15.45 22.55
C SER A 2 -2.03 16.39 23.17
N GLY A 3 -2.39 17.35 24.01
CA GLY A 3 -1.42 18.31 24.57
C GLY A 3 -0.49 17.74 25.64
N LEU A 4 -0.98 16.80 26.46
CA LEU A 4 -0.18 16.15 27.51
C LEU A 4 0.83 15.16 26.92
N ALA A 5 0.44 14.39 25.90
CA ALA A 5 1.33 13.46 25.22
C ALA A 5 2.50 14.19 24.53
N LEU A 6 2.24 15.33 23.87
CA LEU A 6 3.30 16.14 23.24
C LEU A 6 4.25 16.75 24.28
N LYS A 7 3.72 17.17 25.44
CA LYS A 7 4.54 17.70 26.54
C LYS A 7 5.40 16.61 27.21
N LEU A 8 4.83 15.43 27.46
CA LEU A 8 5.56 14.30 28.01
C LEU A 8 6.60 13.76 27.03
N GLY A 9 6.28 13.67 25.73
CA GLY A 9 7.22 13.25 24.69
C GLY A 9 8.40 14.21 24.55
N SER A 10 8.15 15.52 24.54
CA SER A 10 9.23 16.52 24.47
C SER A 10 10.06 16.61 25.76
N LEU A 11 9.47 16.32 26.92
CA LEU A 11 10.23 16.19 28.16
C LEU A 11 11.11 14.93 28.13
N PHE A 12 10.56 13.79 27.70
CA PHE A 12 11.26 12.52 27.62
C PHE A 12 12.44 12.56 26.65
N ILE A 13 12.26 13.18 25.47
CA ILE A 13 13.36 13.37 24.51
C ILE A 13 14.51 14.15 25.17
N ARG A 14 14.19 15.23 25.89
CA ARG A 14 15.19 16.08 26.55
C ARG A 14 15.84 15.38 27.73
N GLN A 15 15.08 14.55 28.44
CA GLN A 15 15.53 13.81 29.61
C GLN A 15 16.44 12.64 29.23
N ILE A 16 16.32 12.09 28.02
CA ILE A 16 17.19 11.00 27.57
C ILE A 16 18.38 11.52 26.77
N SER A 17 18.19 12.51 25.88
CA SER A 17 19.28 13.01 25.03
C SER A 17 20.45 13.57 25.83
N LYS A 18 20.21 14.31 26.92
CA LYS A 18 21.30 14.94 27.69
C LYS A 18 22.13 13.94 28.53
N PRO A 19 21.54 13.09 29.39
CA PRO A 19 22.33 12.17 30.19
C PRO A 19 22.98 11.08 29.34
N ILE A 20 22.34 10.61 28.27
CA ILE A 20 22.96 9.62 27.38
C ILE A 20 24.14 10.24 26.63
N ALA A 21 23.99 11.44 26.07
CA ALA A 21 25.13 12.11 25.40
C ALA A 21 26.29 12.36 26.38
N ASN A 22 26.01 12.76 27.61
CA ASN A 22 27.03 12.98 28.63
C ASN A 22 27.69 11.67 29.10
N ALA A 23 26.92 10.59 29.28
CA ALA A 23 27.43 9.28 29.67
C ALA A 23 28.31 8.67 28.57
N ILE A 24 27.89 8.79 27.30
CA ILE A 24 28.66 8.31 26.15
C ILE A 24 29.96 9.12 25.99
N LYS A 25 29.93 10.44 26.23
CA LYS A 25 31.15 11.28 26.23
C LYS A 25 32.10 10.93 27.37
N ALA A 26 31.60 10.60 28.55
CA ALA A 26 32.42 10.14 29.68
C ALA A 26 33.08 8.79 29.35
N GLN A 27 32.32 7.82 28.84
CA GLN A 27 32.85 6.52 28.43
C GLN A 27 33.85 6.61 27.28
N ALA A 28 33.69 7.54 26.34
CA ALA A 28 34.66 7.73 25.26
C ALA A 28 36.01 8.31 25.72
N LYS A 29 36.06 8.90 26.92
CA LYS A 29 37.32 9.32 27.56
C LYS A 29 37.96 8.22 28.39
N GLU A 30 37.15 7.35 29.00
CA GLU A 30 37.63 6.24 29.84
C GLU A 30 38.03 5.00 29.02
N HIS A 31 37.35 4.73 27.90
CA HIS A 31 37.57 3.52 27.09
C HIS A 31 38.06 3.81 25.67
N GLU A 32 39.34 3.50 25.42
CA GLU A 32 39.97 3.48 24.09
C GLU A 32 39.22 2.69 22.99
N PRO A 33 38.73 1.46 23.23
CA PRO A 33 37.99 0.74 22.19
C PRO A 33 36.67 1.44 21.83
N PHE A 34 36.01 2.06 22.82
CA PHE A 34 34.78 2.82 22.60
C PHE A 34 35.06 4.11 21.83
N ARG A 35 36.17 4.79 22.14
CA ARG A 35 36.67 5.96 21.41
C ARG A 35 36.83 5.67 19.91
N ARG A 36 37.50 4.55 19.57
CA ARG A 36 37.67 4.10 18.18
C ARG A 36 36.34 3.81 17.49
N MET A 37 35.40 3.19 18.20
CA MET A 37 34.05 2.95 17.67
C MET A 37 33.34 4.27 17.33
N CYS A 38 33.32 5.24 18.26
CA CYS A 38 32.71 6.56 18.01
C CYS A 38 33.37 7.29 16.83
N VAL A 39 34.69 7.26 16.72
CA VAL A 39 35.42 7.86 15.59
C VAL A 39 35.06 7.16 14.28
N SER A 40 35.01 5.82 14.25
CA SER A 40 34.67 5.06 13.06
C SER A 40 33.23 5.33 12.58
N LEU A 41 32.28 5.46 13.52
CA LEU A 41 30.89 5.79 13.24
C LEU A 41 30.76 7.22 12.72
N ALA A 42 31.40 8.18 13.39
CA ALA A 42 31.39 9.58 12.95
C ALA A 42 31.97 9.74 11.55
N GLN A 43 33.06 9.03 11.25
CA GLN A 43 33.66 9.02 9.91
C GLN A 43 32.78 8.33 8.88
N ARG A 44 32.10 7.21 9.23
CA ARG A 44 31.17 6.53 8.33
C ARG A 44 29.98 7.42 7.98
N VAL A 45 29.33 8.01 8.98
CA VAL A 45 28.19 8.93 8.79
C VAL A 45 28.61 10.12 7.92
N HIS A 46 29.76 10.71 8.19
CA HIS A 46 30.25 11.83 7.39
C HIS A 46 30.57 11.42 5.94
N LYS A 47 31.19 10.25 5.73
CA LYS A 47 31.42 9.71 4.39
C LYS A 47 30.12 9.40 3.66
N THR A 48 29.11 8.85 4.34
CA THR A 48 27.80 8.58 3.72
C THR A 48 27.07 9.86 3.38
N ASP A 49 27.09 10.89 4.25
CA ASP A 49 26.49 12.20 3.97
C ASP A 49 27.15 12.86 2.75
N VAL A 50 28.48 12.87 2.69
CA VAL A 50 29.21 13.40 1.53
C VAL A 50 28.93 12.57 0.27
N SER A 51 28.90 11.24 0.37
CA SER A 51 28.61 10.36 -0.79
C SER A 51 27.18 10.55 -1.29
N LEU A 52 26.21 10.74 -0.39
CA LEU A 52 24.81 11.02 -0.74
C LEU A 52 24.68 12.37 -1.44
N ARG A 53 25.33 13.41 -0.92
CA ARG A 53 25.32 14.75 -1.54
C ARG A 53 25.95 14.73 -2.92
N MET A 54 27.06 14.02 -3.08
CA MET A 54 27.76 13.88 -4.37
C MET A 54 26.95 13.04 -5.35
N ASN A 55 26.31 11.96 -4.89
CA ASN A 55 25.41 11.16 -5.73
C ASN A 55 24.17 11.96 -6.16
N LEU A 56 23.66 12.86 -5.32
CA LEU A 56 22.52 13.72 -5.66
C LEU A 56 22.90 14.83 -6.65
N LEU A 57 24.12 15.38 -6.55
CA LEU A 57 24.65 16.40 -7.46
C LEU A 57 25.22 15.83 -8.77
N GLY A 58 25.26 14.50 -8.93
CA GLY A 58 25.79 13.85 -10.13
C GLY A 58 27.30 13.93 -10.31
N GLU A 59 28.03 14.55 -9.36
CA GLU A 59 29.49 14.49 -9.30
C GLU A 59 29.92 13.17 -8.65
N ASN A 60 30.15 12.18 -9.50
CA ASN A 60 30.76 10.87 -9.21
C ASN A 60 32.25 10.96 -8.80
N GLY A 61 32.68 12.10 -8.27
CA GLY A 61 34.03 12.32 -7.72
C GLY A 61 34.12 11.87 -6.27
N THR A 62 35.13 11.07 -5.96
CA THR A 62 35.51 10.71 -4.58
C THR A 62 35.94 11.97 -3.83
N ALA A 63 34.98 12.67 -3.21
CA ALA A 63 35.28 13.82 -2.38
C ALA A 63 36.26 13.41 -1.28
N LYS A 64 37.44 14.05 -1.25
CA LYS A 64 38.49 13.73 -0.27
C LYS A 64 38.07 14.23 1.11
N VAL A 65 37.37 13.38 1.85
CA VAL A 65 36.96 13.64 3.23
C VAL A 65 38.21 13.68 4.13
N ARG A 66 38.56 14.87 4.60
CA ARG A 66 39.62 15.03 5.61
C ARG A 66 39.13 14.41 6.92
N PRO A 67 39.89 13.50 7.56
CA PRO A 67 39.50 12.95 8.85
C PRO A 67 39.40 14.11 9.87
N LEU A 68 38.27 14.17 10.59
CA LEU A 68 38.07 15.13 11.66
C LEU A 68 39.09 14.90 12.79
N ASN A 69 39.49 15.97 13.47
CA ASN A 69 40.23 15.92 14.73
C ASN A 69 39.54 14.94 15.70
N GLU A 70 40.31 14.01 16.29
CA GLU A 70 39.78 12.92 17.13
C GLU A 70 38.79 13.42 18.18
N ASN A 71 39.08 14.51 18.87
CA ASN A 71 38.19 15.06 19.90
C ASN A 71 36.83 15.47 19.34
N LYS A 72 36.80 16.07 18.15
CA LYS A 72 35.56 16.49 17.49
C LYS A 72 34.80 15.29 16.92
N ALA A 73 35.50 14.28 16.43
CA ALA A 73 34.89 13.02 15.98
C ALA A 73 34.23 12.27 17.14
N ILE A 74 34.84 12.29 18.33
CA ILE A 74 34.28 11.69 19.55
C ILE A 74 32.99 12.40 19.97
N GLU A 75 32.98 13.74 20.02
CA GLU A 75 31.79 14.50 20.40
C GLU A 75 30.62 14.28 19.43
N ASN A 76 30.90 14.33 18.13
CA ASN A 76 29.89 14.09 17.09
C ASN A 76 29.40 12.64 17.11
N GLY A 77 30.30 11.68 17.26
CA GLY A 77 29.96 10.26 17.37
C GLY A 77 29.12 9.97 18.61
N ALA A 78 29.41 10.62 19.74
CA ALA A 78 28.65 10.46 20.98
C ALA A 78 27.22 11.01 20.85
N ASN A 79 27.06 12.21 20.29
CA ASN A 79 25.74 12.79 20.04
C ASN A 79 24.93 11.90 19.09
N PHE A 80 25.52 11.46 17.97
CA PHE A 80 24.86 10.57 17.01
C PHE A 80 24.44 9.23 17.63
N LEU A 81 25.29 8.62 18.45
CA LEU A 81 24.98 7.35 19.12
C LEU A 81 23.83 7.51 20.12
N SER A 82 23.82 8.61 20.88
CA SER A 82 22.73 8.92 21.83
C SER A 82 21.39 9.13 21.12
N GLU A 83 21.40 9.86 20.01
CA GLU A 83 20.20 10.15 19.22
C GLU A 83 19.68 8.89 18.52
N SER A 84 20.58 8.10 17.92
CA SER A 84 20.25 6.82 17.29
C SER A 84 19.65 5.83 18.28
N PHE A 85 20.15 5.80 19.52
CA PHE A 85 19.59 4.94 20.57
C PHE A 85 18.14 5.32 20.91
N VAL A 86 17.86 6.61 21.09
CA VAL A 86 16.50 7.09 21.37
C VAL A 86 15.55 6.80 20.22
N PHE A 87 15.99 7.04 18.98
CA PHE A 87 15.20 6.72 17.79
C PHE A 87 14.99 5.21 17.61
N ALA A 88 15.99 4.39 17.93
CA ALA A 88 15.85 2.93 17.86
C ALA A 88 14.82 2.41 18.86
N VAL A 89 14.84 2.92 20.11
CA VAL A 89 13.86 2.54 21.13
C VAL A 89 12.46 3.04 20.75
N ALA A 90 12.32 4.32 20.40
CA ALA A 90 11.02 4.91 20.04
C ALA A 90 10.45 4.30 18.75
N GLY A 91 11.27 4.20 17.71
CA GLY A 91 10.90 3.59 16.43
C GLY A 91 10.63 2.09 16.58
N GLY A 92 11.41 1.39 17.41
CA GLY A 92 11.19 -0.02 17.72
C GLY A 92 9.83 -0.27 18.36
N ILE A 93 9.40 0.57 19.31
CA ILE A 93 8.06 0.48 19.93
C ILE A 93 6.98 0.74 18.88
N ILE A 94 7.12 1.77 18.05
CA ILE A 94 6.15 2.09 16.99
C ILE A 94 6.02 0.94 15.99
N ILE A 95 7.14 0.38 15.52
CA ILE A 95 7.15 -0.75 14.58
C ILE A 95 6.54 -1.99 15.24
N TYR A 96 6.86 -2.25 16.51
CA TYR A 96 6.30 -3.37 17.25
C TYR A 96 4.78 -3.25 17.38
N GLU A 97 4.27 -2.07 17.75
CA GLU A 97 2.83 -1.82 17.80
C GLU A 97 2.18 -1.90 16.42
N ALA A 98 2.82 -1.35 15.38
CA ALA A 98 2.32 -1.43 14.00
C ALA A 98 2.20 -2.88 13.52
N ASN A 99 3.22 -3.71 13.79
CA ASN A 99 3.18 -5.13 13.45
C ASN A 99 2.09 -5.85 14.26
N ARG A 100 1.99 -5.58 15.56
CA ARG A 100 0.94 -6.14 16.42
C ARG A 100 -0.46 -5.74 15.95
N GLN A 101 -0.67 -4.49 15.53
CA GLN A 101 -1.95 -4.01 15.00
C GLN A 101 -2.28 -4.65 13.66
N ARG A 102 -1.28 -4.80 12.78
CA ARG A 102 -1.45 -5.47 11.48
C ARG A 102 -1.93 -6.91 11.65
N GLN A 103 -1.38 -7.66 12.61
CA GLN A 103 -1.84 -9.03 12.89
C GLN A 103 -3.30 -9.07 13.37
N LYS A 104 -3.72 -8.12 14.21
CA LYS A 104 -5.13 -8.04 14.67
C LYS A 104 -6.09 -7.71 13.53
N GLU A 105 -5.71 -6.79 12.65
CA GLU A 105 -6.49 -6.42 11.46
C GLU A 105 -6.62 -7.59 10.47
N LEU A 106 -5.55 -8.36 10.26
CA LEU A 106 -5.58 -9.55 9.41
C LEU A 106 -6.54 -10.62 9.97
N ASN A 107 -6.41 -10.97 11.25
CA ASN A 107 -7.29 -11.95 11.88
C ASN A 107 -8.76 -11.50 11.89
N ARG A 108 -9.02 -10.18 12.06
CA ARG A 108 -10.37 -9.63 11.98
C ARG A 108 -10.95 -9.75 10.57
N ARG A 109 -10.15 -9.52 9.54
CA ARG A 109 -10.58 -9.66 8.14
C ARG A 109 -10.89 -11.11 7.80
N GLU A 110 -10.05 -12.03 8.26
CA GLU A 110 -10.25 -13.47 8.09
C GLU A 110 -11.53 -13.95 8.78
N ALA A 111 -11.76 -13.53 10.03
CA ALA A 111 -13.00 -13.87 10.76
C ALA A 111 -14.26 -13.33 10.06
N VAL A 112 -14.24 -12.07 9.60
CA VAL A 112 -15.37 -11.49 8.85
C VAL A 112 -15.61 -12.23 7.54
N GLU A 113 -14.55 -12.69 6.87
CA GLU A 113 -14.68 -13.48 5.64
C GLU A 113 -15.33 -14.86 5.92
N ASP A 114 -14.96 -15.51 7.01
CA ASP A 114 -15.52 -16.80 7.42
C ASP A 114 -17.00 -16.70 7.83
N ASP A 115 -17.35 -15.66 8.60
CA ASP A 115 -18.75 -15.37 8.97
C ASP A 115 -19.61 -15.13 7.72
N ILE A 116 -19.09 -14.37 6.75
CA ILE A 116 -19.79 -14.11 5.48
C ILE A 116 -20.02 -15.42 4.72
N LYS A 117 -19.00 -16.29 4.60
CA LYS A 117 -19.14 -17.59 3.92
C LYS A 117 -20.19 -18.47 4.59
N THR A 118 -20.22 -18.48 5.92
CA THR A 118 -21.18 -19.25 6.71
C THR A 118 -22.61 -18.75 6.46
N LEU A 119 -22.85 -17.44 6.54
CA LEU A 119 -24.16 -16.85 6.26
C LEU A 119 -24.65 -17.15 4.83
N GLN A 120 -23.74 -17.13 3.85
CA GLN A 120 -24.09 -17.50 2.48
C GLN A 120 -24.53 -18.96 2.35
N HIS A 121 -23.83 -19.88 3.01
CA HIS A 121 -24.18 -21.29 2.99
C HIS A 121 -25.55 -21.53 3.66
N GLU A 122 -25.85 -20.84 4.76
CA GLU A 122 -27.17 -20.90 5.39
C GLU A 122 -28.27 -20.36 4.48
N ILE A 123 -28.03 -19.24 3.79
CA ILE A 123 -28.98 -18.70 2.81
C ILE A 123 -29.22 -19.70 1.67
N GLU A 124 -28.18 -20.34 1.15
CA GLU A 124 -28.31 -21.34 0.09
C GLU A 124 -29.07 -22.59 0.58
N TYR A 125 -28.78 -23.06 1.79
CA TYR A 125 -29.51 -24.14 2.43
C TYR A 125 -31.00 -23.81 2.63
N LEU A 126 -31.30 -22.61 3.12
CA LEU A 126 -32.67 -22.13 3.27
C LEU A 126 -33.37 -22.02 1.92
N LYS A 127 -32.71 -21.46 0.90
CA LYS A 127 -33.25 -21.39 -0.47
C LYS A 127 -33.59 -22.78 -1.01
N LYS A 128 -32.72 -23.77 -0.79
CA LYS A 128 -32.95 -25.17 -1.18
C LYS A 128 -34.15 -25.77 -0.45
N LYS A 129 -34.27 -25.53 0.86
CA LYS A 129 -35.45 -25.95 1.65
C LYS A 129 -36.73 -25.26 1.19
N LEU A 130 -36.70 -23.95 0.92
CA LEU A 130 -37.87 -23.23 0.43
C LEU A 130 -38.35 -23.74 -0.94
N ALA A 131 -37.40 -24.10 -1.82
CA ALA A 131 -37.71 -24.73 -3.11
C ALA A 131 -38.40 -26.09 -2.94
N GLU A 132 -38.02 -26.86 -1.91
CA GLU A 132 -38.68 -28.12 -1.55
C GLU A 132 -40.17 -27.91 -1.16
N TYR A 133 -40.47 -26.82 -0.44
CA TYR A 133 -41.83 -26.46 -0.02
C TYR A 133 -42.67 -25.73 -1.09
N HIS A 134 -42.19 -25.60 -2.35
CA HIS A 134 -42.90 -24.93 -3.45
C HIS A 134 -43.40 -23.51 -3.12
N VAL A 135 -42.69 -22.80 -2.24
CA VAL A 135 -43.03 -21.41 -1.92
C VAL A 135 -42.58 -20.52 -3.08
N ARG A 136 -43.49 -19.67 -3.59
CA ARG A 136 -43.15 -18.62 -4.57
C ARG A 136 -42.16 -17.66 -3.91
N LEU A 137 -40.92 -17.64 -4.40
CA LEU A 137 -39.93 -16.62 -4.01
C LEU A 137 -40.13 -15.41 -4.91
N ASP A 138 -40.50 -14.27 -4.32
CA ASP A 138 -40.37 -12.98 -5.01
C ASP A 138 -38.88 -12.69 -5.20
N ASP A 139 -38.49 -12.27 -6.41
CA ASP A 139 -37.08 -12.07 -6.80
C ASP A 139 -36.41 -11.00 -5.91
N TYR A 140 -35.69 -11.43 -4.87
CA TYR A 140 -34.90 -10.53 -4.03
C TYR A 140 -33.63 -10.11 -4.78
N VAL A 141 -33.60 -8.86 -5.23
CA VAL A 141 -32.42 -8.22 -5.82
C VAL A 141 -31.78 -7.32 -4.75
N PRO A 142 -30.48 -7.48 -4.45
CA PRO A 142 -29.78 -6.59 -3.53
C PRO A 142 -29.90 -5.13 -4.00
N PRO A 143 -30.19 -4.15 -3.11
CA PRO A 143 -30.26 -2.74 -3.49
C PRO A 143 -28.95 -2.27 -4.13
N ALA A 144 -29.05 -1.49 -5.22
CA ALA A 144 -27.90 -1.04 -6.03
C ALA A 144 -26.83 -0.24 -5.26
N ASP A 145 -27.16 0.24 -4.06
CA ASP A 145 -26.26 1.01 -3.19
C ASP A 145 -25.32 0.13 -2.34
N MET A 146 -25.54 -1.18 -2.28
CA MET A 146 -24.63 -2.12 -1.60
C MET A 146 -23.50 -2.56 -2.54
N LYS A 147 -22.29 -2.07 -2.29
CA LYS A 147 -21.06 -2.56 -2.93
C LYS A 147 -20.27 -3.41 -1.93
N PRO A 148 -20.54 -4.72 -1.83
CA PRO A 148 -19.84 -5.55 -0.88
C PRO A 148 -18.35 -5.60 -1.23
N LYS A 149 -17.50 -5.29 -0.25
CA LYS A 149 -16.04 -5.20 -0.45
C LYS A 149 -15.37 -6.59 -0.55
N VAL A 150 -16.05 -7.62 -0.08
CA VAL A 150 -15.53 -9.01 0.05
C VAL A 150 -16.26 -9.98 -0.88
N LEU A 151 -17.53 -9.71 -1.19
CA LEU A 151 -18.37 -10.58 -2.02
C LEU A 151 -18.35 -10.10 -3.48
N LYS A 152 -17.97 -10.96 -4.41
CA LYS A 152 -18.08 -10.69 -5.85
C LYS A 152 -19.31 -11.41 -6.39
N LEU A 153 -20.33 -10.63 -6.73
CA LEU A 153 -21.61 -11.11 -7.26
C LEU A 153 -21.63 -10.88 -8.77
N ASP A 154 -22.18 -11.82 -9.54
CA ASP A 154 -22.47 -11.61 -10.96
C ASP A 154 -23.73 -10.75 -11.15
N GLN A 155 -24.06 -10.40 -12.39
CA GLN A 155 -25.24 -9.57 -12.71
C GLN A 155 -26.58 -10.23 -12.31
N HIS A 156 -26.57 -11.51 -11.90
CA HIS A 156 -27.73 -12.27 -11.45
C HIS A 156 -27.71 -12.51 -9.93
N GLY A 157 -26.77 -11.92 -9.18
CA GLY A 157 -26.66 -12.04 -7.74
C GLY A 157 -26.09 -13.39 -7.26
N ASN A 158 -25.49 -14.19 -8.15
CA ASN A 158 -24.84 -15.44 -7.79
C ASN A 158 -23.36 -15.23 -7.41
N MET A 159 -22.82 -16.13 -6.57
CA MET A 159 -21.39 -16.10 -6.21
C MET A 159 -20.51 -16.34 -7.43
N ILE A 160 -19.61 -15.39 -7.70
CA ILE A 160 -18.51 -15.56 -8.65
C ILE A 160 -17.40 -16.31 -7.94
N ASP A 161 -17.41 -17.64 -8.02
CA ASP A 161 -16.27 -18.45 -7.63
C ASP A 161 -15.17 -18.30 -8.70
N ILE A 162 -14.24 -17.37 -8.45
CA ILE A 162 -13.20 -16.98 -9.41
C ILE A 162 -12.35 -18.17 -9.81
N HIS A 163 -12.08 -19.13 -8.91
CA HIS A 163 -11.29 -20.31 -9.24
C HIS A 163 -12.05 -21.22 -10.20
N LYS A 164 -13.33 -21.49 -9.92
CA LYS A 164 -14.17 -22.31 -10.80
C LYS A 164 -14.39 -21.67 -12.17
N GLN A 165 -14.54 -20.33 -12.21
CA GLN A 165 -14.64 -19.60 -13.47
C GLN A 165 -13.33 -19.58 -14.25
N MET A 166 -12.19 -19.43 -13.57
CA MET A 166 -10.87 -19.46 -14.19
C MET A 166 -10.56 -20.85 -14.76
N ASP A 167 -10.91 -21.92 -14.03
CA ASP A 167 -10.75 -23.31 -14.50
C ASP A 167 -11.66 -23.61 -15.69
N ALA A 168 -12.92 -23.15 -15.65
CA ALA A 168 -13.85 -23.28 -16.77
C ALA A 168 -13.42 -22.46 -18.00
N LEU A 169 -12.81 -21.28 -17.78
CA LEU A 169 -12.27 -20.43 -18.84
C LEU A 169 -11.01 -21.06 -19.45
N ASN A 170 -10.11 -21.59 -18.63
CA ASN A 170 -8.90 -22.31 -19.06
C ASN A 170 -9.27 -23.54 -19.88
N ALA A 171 -10.26 -24.33 -19.42
CA ALA A 171 -10.75 -25.50 -20.16
C ALA A 171 -11.44 -25.12 -21.48
N ARG A 172 -12.10 -23.94 -21.56
CA ARG A 172 -12.66 -23.41 -22.81
C ARG A 172 -11.57 -22.91 -23.76
N MET A 173 -10.54 -22.24 -23.26
CA MET A 173 -9.37 -21.81 -24.04
C MET A 173 -8.61 -23.00 -24.61
N GLU A 174 -8.39 -24.05 -23.81
CA GLU A 174 -7.71 -25.28 -24.27
C GLU A 174 -8.52 -26.00 -25.37
N LYS A 175 -9.86 -25.98 -25.30
CA LYS A 175 -10.73 -26.49 -26.36
C LYS A 175 -10.65 -25.65 -27.63
N LEU A 176 -10.56 -24.33 -27.50
CA LEU A 176 -10.40 -23.41 -28.64
C LEU A 176 -9.05 -23.64 -29.34
N ASP A 177 -7.98 -23.80 -28.55
CA ASP A 177 -6.62 -24.04 -29.04
C ASP A 177 -6.50 -25.41 -29.73
N ARG A 178 -7.16 -26.43 -29.17
CA ARG A 178 -7.26 -27.77 -29.78
C ARG A 178 -8.08 -27.78 -31.07
N ALA A 179 -9.13 -26.96 -31.16
CA ALA A 179 -9.90 -26.79 -32.39
C ALA A 179 -9.09 -26.02 -33.46
N HIS A 180 -8.28 -25.04 -33.05
CA HIS A 180 -7.37 -24.33 -33.95
C HIS A 180 -6.20 -25.21 -34.45
N SER A 181 -5.81 -26.21 -33.66
CA SER A 181 -4.75 -27.17 -34.00
C SER A 181 -5.22 -28.36 -34.86
N ALA A 182 -6.53 -28.55 -35.02
CA ALA A 182 -7.13 -29.71 -35.69
C ALA A 182 -7.73 -29.40 -37.09
N GLU A 183 -7.67 -28.15 -37.55
CA GLU A 183 -8.08 -27.78 -38.90
C GLU A 183 -6.91 -28.01 -39.88
N PRO A 184 -7.02 -28.94 -40.85
CA PRO A 184 -6.08 -28.99 -41.96
C PRO A 184 -6.32 -27.78 -42.86
N SER A 185 -5.21 -27.18 -43.28
CA SER A 185 -5.14 -26.14 -44.31
C SER A 185 -5.97 -26.51 -45.54
N ASP A 186 -6.99 -25.71 -45.87
CA ASP A 186 -7.39 -25.53 -47.25
C ASP A 186 -7.83 -24.10 -47.55
N SER A 187 -7.41 -23.66 -48.73
CA SER A 187 -7.38 -22.30 -49.22
C SER A 187 -8.76 -21.62 -49.32
N SER A 188 -8.83 -20.32 -49.02
CA SER A 188 -9.11 -19.32 -50.07
C SER A 188 -8.89 -17.90 -49.55
N ALA A 189 -8.19 -17.14 -50.38
CA ALA A 189 -7.89 -15.74 -50.22
C ALA A 189 -9.14 -14.88 -50.35
N SER A 190 -9.22 -13.82 -49.56
CA SER A 190 -9.76 -12.53 -50.02
C SER A 190 -9.36 -11.43 -49.05
N ALA A 191 -8.44 -10.60 -49.51
CA ALA A 191 -8.14 -9.31 -48.93
C ALA A 191 -9.41 -8.46 -48.79
N ILE A 192 -9.41 -7.52 -47.84
CA ILE A 192 -9.58 -6.07 -48.03
C ILE A 192 -9.76 -5.44 -46.64
N SER A 193 -8.91 -4.47 -46.35
CA SER A 193 -8.99 -3.48 -45.27
C SER A 193 -9.09 -2.11 -45.95
N PRO A 194 -9.25 -0.98 -45.24
CA PRO A 194 -10.29 -0.58 -44.28
C PRO A 194 -11.03 0.68 -44.79
N ALA A 195 -12.20 1.02 -44.25
CA ALA A 195 -12.78 2.35 -44.49
C ALA A 195 -13.55 2.87 -43.28
N SER A 196 -13.10 4.04 -42.85
CA SER A 196 -13.61 4.90 -41.79
C SER A 196 -14.66 5.86 -42.37
N LYS A 197 -15.55 6.35 -41.49
CA LYS A 197 -16.42 7.54 -41.60
C LYS A 197 -17.63 7.46 -42.54
N THR A 198 -18.81 7.72 -41.98
CA THR A 198 -19.70 8.81 -42.41
C THR A 198 -20.64 9.18 -41.26
N THR A 199 -20.55 10.47 -40.91
CA THR A 199 -21.44 11.26 -40.07
C THR A 199 -22.51 11.89 -40.96
N THR A 200 -23.78 11.90 -40.53
CA THR A 200 -24.79 12.96 -40.79
C THR A 200 -25.95 12.74 -39.82
N GLU A 201 -26.07 13.48 -38.72
CA GLU A 201 -26.72 14.80 -38.58
C GLU A 201 -28.14 14.89 -39.16
N THR A 202 -29.14 15.16 -38.31
CA THR A 202 -30.22 16.15 -38.53
C THR A 202 -30.90 16.53 -37.20
N THR A 203 -30.42 17.63 -36.63
CA THR A 203 -31.09 18.82 -36.07
C THR A 203 -32.62 18.91 -36.01
N THR A 204 -33.15 19.39 -34.86
CA THR A 204 -34.20 20.45 -34.71
C THR A 204 -34.22 20.84 -33.21
N THR A 205 -33.45 21.83 -32.74
CA THR A 205 -33.77 23.28 -32.52
C THR A 205 -35.06 23.60 -31.75
N THR A 206 -34.94 24.30 -30.62
CA THR A 206 -35.59 25.59 -30.23
C THR A 206 -34.96 26.00 -28.87
N SER A 207 -33.91 26.86 -28.82
CA SER A 207 -33.93 28.30 -28.45
C SER A 207 -34.90 28.66 -27.30
N THR A 208 -34.55 29.38 -26.23
CA THR A 208 -34.00 30.74 -26.13
C THR A 208 -33.64 30.94 -24.64
N ASP A 209 -32.38 31.14 -24.26
CA ASP A 209 -31.66 32.43 -24.11
C ASP A 209 -32.21 33.35 -23.00
N SER A 210 -31.37 33.63 -21.98
CA SER A 210 -31.07 35.00 -21.52
C SER A 210 -30.11 34.98 -20.32
N SER A 211 -28.89 35.49 -20.56
CA SER A 211 -28.07 36.42 -19.75
C SER A 211 -28.63 36.91 -18.40
N ALA A 212 -27.87 37.26 -17.35
CA ALA A 212 -26.45 37.47 -17.05
C ALA A 212 -26.36 37.75 -15.51
N PRO A 213 -25.16 37.84 -14.89
CA PRO A 213 -25.01 37.98 -13.45
C PRO A 213 -24.89 39.45 -12.99
N GLU A 214 -25.42 39.78 -11.80
CA GLU A 214 -25.20 41.09 -11.17
C GLU A 214 -24.88 40.96 -9.67
N LYS A 215 -24.01 41.89 -9.23
CA LYS A 215 -23.27 41.95 -7.96
C LYS A 215 -24.11 42.41 -6.76
N ALA A 216 -23.50 42.20 -5.59
CA ALA A 216 -23.45 43.09 -4.42
C ALA A 216 -24.71 43.26 -3.57
N GLN A 217 -24.64 42.73 -2.34
CA GLN A 217 -24.42 43.51 -1.11
C GLN A 217 -23.97 42.58 0.02
#